data_AF-A0A428NM79-F1
#
_entry.id   AF-A0A428NM79-F1
#
_cell.length_a   1.000
_cell.length_b   1.000
_cell.length_c   1.000
_cell.angle_alpha   90.00
_cell.angle_beta   90.00
_cell.angle_gamma   90.00
#
_symmetry.space_group_name_H-M   'P 1'
#
loop_
_entity.id
_entity.type
_entity.pdbx_description
1 polymer ?
#
loop_
_entity_poly.entity_id
_entity_poly.type
_entity_poly.pdbx_seq_one_letter_code
_entity_poly.pdbx_strand_id
1 'polypeptide(L)'
;NRKGMGFGGGQRYLNGSLFTNDTLFSLFGASLDMSQVGPSVYLNGTLISGGGSGASTGVIDAPLDALKRQAYDAGTFLFWDTISSTPNVNPASEACLVFINAMASESHDRKNLTDPYSYHLIASVASKCNNTMVVVHAAGIRLVDAWIEHPNITAVIMAHLPGQESGRALVEILYGKQSPPGRLPYTIAKQESDYGSVLDPDFPSDETPYFPQSNFTEGVFIDYKHFERYGIKPRYEFGFGLTYTTFEYSNLMVDIDESAGLLPPNPELVLQGGISSLWDEIGSVTCTIENTGNATSAEVAQLYMHLPGNEPSKVLRGFEKKTLTPGASANFTFQLQRRHLSSWDTTRQQWVLDRGSYDVMVGKSVLDIQLHGSFTLN
;
A
#
# COMPACT_ATOMS: atom_id res chain seq x y z
N ASN A 1 4.73 -10.86 32.98
CA ASN A 1 5.58 -10.46 31.84
C ASN A 1 5.43 -11.37 30.61
N ARG A 2 4.21 -11.62 30.13
CA ARG A 2 3.97 -12.07 28.74
C ARG A 2 3.46 -10.86 27.97
N LYS A 3 4.39 -9.97 27.59
CA LYS A 3 4.10 -8.82 26.72
C LYS A 3 4.10 -9.34 25.28
N GLY A 4 2.99 -9.14 24.57
CA GLY A 4 2.93 -9.19 23.10
C GLY A 4 2.81 -10.57 22.46
N MET A 5 1.60 -11.16 22.49
CA MET A 5 1.12 -12.01 21.39
C MET A 5 -0.22 -11.42 20.91
N GLY A 6 -0.41 -11.24 19.61
CA GLY A 6 -1.64 -10.71 18.98
C GLY A 6 -2.12 -9.31 19.43
N PHE A 7 -3.43 -9.13 19.57
CA PHE A 7 -4.14 -7.86 19.89
C PHE A 7 -3.81 -7.24 21.27
N GLY A 8 -2.65 -7.53 21.87
CA GLY A 8 -2.29 -7.17 23.25
C GLY A 8 -2.32 -5.68 23.60
N GLY A 9 -2.34 -4.76 22.62
CA GLY A 9 -2.63 -3.33 22.85
C GLY A 9 -3.94 -2.82 22.25
N GLY A 10 -4.73 -3.68 21.61
CA GLY A 10 -6.14 -3.44 21.28
C GLY A 10 -7.06 -3.96 22.39
N GLN A 11 -6.70 -3.80 23.67
CA GLN A 11 -7.35 -4.50 24.80
C GLN A 11 -8.83 -4.15 25.04
N ARG A 12 -9.44 -3.31 24.20
CA ARG A 12 -10.85 -2.94 24.26
C ARG A 12 -11.47 -2.91 22.87
N TYR A 13 -12.69 -3.42 22.78
CA TYR A 13 -13.58 -3.20 21.65
C TYR A 13 -14.08 -1.76 21.62
N LEU A 14 -14.61 -1.33 20.46
CA LEU A 14 -15.21 0.01 20.31
C LEU A 14 -16.40 0.25 21.27
N ASN A 15 -17.10 -0.80 21.68
CA ASN A 15 -18.20 -0.73 22.66
C ASN A 15 -17.71 -0.74 24.13
N GLY A 16 -16.39 -0.70 24.36
CA GLY A 16 -15.78 -0.65 25.69
C GLY A 16 -15.58 -1.99 26.38
N SER A 17 -16.06 -3.11 25.80
CA SER A 17 -15.80 -4.45 26.37
C SER A 17 -14.32 -4.80 26.28
N LEU A 18 -13.85 -5.60 27.23
CA LEU A 18 -12.45 -6.02 27.31
C LEU A 18 -12.17 -7.11 26.28
N PHE A 19 -11.07 -6.93 25.54
CA PHE A 19 -10.45 -8.01 24.79
C PHE A 19 -9.46 -8.72 25.70
N THR A 20 -9.80 -9.94 26.13
CA THR A 20 -9.05 -10.68 27.16
C THR A 20 -8.03 -11.65 26.58
N ASN A 21 -7.09 -12.10 27.41
CA ASN A 21 -6.15 -13.17 27.03
C ASN A 21 -6.88 -14.48 26.68
N ASP A 22 -8.04 -14.75 27.25
CA ASP A 22 -8.85 -15.92 26.91
C ASP A 22 -9.47 -15.78 25.52
N THR A 23 -9.90 -14.56 25.15
CA THR A 23 -10.38 -14.23 23.79
C THR A 23 -9.23 -14.42 22.79
N LEU A 24 -8.05 -13.90 23.12
CA LEU A 24 -6.83 -14.05 22.33
C LEU A 24 -6.44 -15.53 22.15
N PHE A 25 -6.44 -16.31 23.23
CA PHE A 25 -6.10 -17.73 23.18
C PHE A 25 -7.09 -18.54 22.35
N SER A 26 -8.39 -18.19 22.44
CA SER A 26 -9.44 -18.85 21.68
C SER A 26 -9.42 -18.46 20.18
N LEU A 27 -8.97 -17.24 19.84
CA LEU A 27 -8.68 -16.84 18.45
C LEU A 27 -7.51 -17.66 17.86
N PHE A 28 -6.40 -17.80 18.59
CA PHE A 28 -5.25 -18.60 18.14
C PHE A 28 -5.54 -20.10 18.11
N GLY A 29 -6.42 -20.59 18.99
CA GLY A 29 -6.83 -21.99 19.04
C GLY A 29 -7.87 -22.37 17.97
N ALA A 30 -8.28 -21.44 17.09
CA ALA A 30 -9.38 -21.61 16.15
C ALA A 30 -10.68 -22.14 16.82
N SER A 31 -10.87 -21.84 18.10
CA SER A 31 -11.94 -22.39 18.94
C SER A 31 -13.07 -21.39 19.19
N LEU A 32 -12.96 -20.18 18.66
CA LEU A 32 -14.07 -19.24 18.57
C LEU A 32 -14.83 -19.46 17.27
N ASP A 33 -16.12 -19.15 17.32
CA ASP A 33 -16.94 -18.98 16.12
C ASP A 33 -16.25 -17.99 15.17
N MET A 34 -16.13 -18.37 13.89
CA MET A 34 -15.54 -17.55 12.82
C MET A 34 -16.28 -16.20 12.66
N SER A 35 -17.48 -16.05 13.24
CA SER A 35 -18.22 -14.78 13.31
C SER A 35 -17.67 -13.78 14.35
N GLN A 36 -16.80 -14.20 15.27
CA GLN A 36 -16.24 -13.32 16.30
C GLN A 36 -15.18 -12.39 15.70
N VAL A 37 -15.46 -11.09 15.79
CA VAL A 37 -14.60 -10.03 15.25
C VAL A 37 -13.61 -9.58 16.32
N GLY A 38 -12.34 -9.36 15.96
CA GLY A 38 -11.36 -8.66 16.79
C GLY A 38 -11.57 -7.14 16.77
N PRO A 39 -10.90 -6.39 17.65
CA PRO A 39 -10.98 -4.93 17.64
C PRO A 39 -10.37 -4.37 16.34
N SER A 40 -11.16 -3.62 15.57
CA SER A 40 -10.71 -2.96 14.34
C SER A 40 -9.84 -1.72 14.60
N VAL A 41 -9.98 -1.12 15.78
CA VAL A 41 -9.22 0.05 16.24
C VAL A 41 -8.35 -0.34 17.43
N TYR A 42 -7.08 0.02 17.33
CA TYR A 42 -6.08 -0.12 18.37
C TYR A 42 -6.13 1.10 19.30
N LEU A 43 -6.83 0.98 20.42
CA LEU A 43 -7.08 2.11 21.33
C LEU A 43 -5.89 2.47 22.24
N ASN A 44 -4.97 1.53 22.53
CA ASN A 44 -3.86 1.81 23.45
C ASN A 44 -2.56 2.18 22.70
N GLY A 45 -2.53 3.37 22.14
CA GLY A 45 -1.32 4.01 21.64
C GLY A 45 -1.11 3.87 20.13
N THR A 46 0.14 3.96 19.70
CA THR A 46 0.49 3.97 18.28
C THR A 46 0.54 2.55 17.72
N LEU A 47 -0.14 2.31 16.60
CA LEU A 47 -0.05 1.04 15.90
C LEU A 47 1.25 1.00 15.08
N ILE A 48 2.24 0.25 15.56
CA ILE A 48 3.57 0.16 14.95
C ILE A 48 3.85 -1.16 14.22
N SER A 49 3.03 -2.18 14.47
CA SER A 49 3.11 -3.53 13.91
C SER A 49 1.73 -4.17 13.95
N GLY A 50 1.51 -5.21 13.13
CA GLY A 50 0.30 -6.02 13.20
C GLY A 50 0.33 -6.97 14.41
N GLY A 51 -0.71 -7.78 14.56
CA GLY A 51 -0.79 -8.84 15.57
C GLY A 51 -0.32 -10.19 15.02
N GLY A 52 0.13 -11.07 15.90
CA GLY A 52 0.50 -12.46 15.56
C GLY A 52 1.96 -12.77 15.76
N SER A 53 2.40 -13.88 15.18
CA SER A 53 3.76 -14.39 15.19
C SER A 53 4.78 -13.43 14.54
N GLY A 54 4.34 -12.59 13.60
CA GLY A 54 5.15 -11.54 12.97
C GLY A 54 5.24 -10.22 13.75
N ALA A 55 4.56 -10.10 14.89
CA ALA A 55 4.59 -8.88 15.69
C ALA A 55 5.94 -8.69 16.37
N SER A 56 6.38 -7.43 16.48
CA SER A 56 7.57 -7.06 17.25
C SER A 56 7.25 -5.99 18.28
N THR A 57 7.99 -5.99 19.39
CA THR A 57 7.83 -5.02 20.47
C THR A 57 9.16 -4.36 20.79
N GLY A 58 9.16 -3.06 21.04
CA GLY A 58 10.35 -2.28 21.36
C GLY A 58 9.99 -0.97 22.05
N VAL A 59 11.01 -0.13 22.29
CA VAL A 59 10.77 1.27 22.65
C VAL A 59 10.06 1.93 21.47
N ILE A 60 9.04 2.73 21.75
CA ILE A 60 8.29 3.43 20.71
C ILE A 60 8.50 4.92 20.91
N ASP A 61 8.95 5.59 19.86
CA ASP A 61 8.85 7.02 19.76
C ASP A 61 7.49 7.37 19.14
N ALA A 62 6.51 7.68 19.99
CA ALA A 62 5.15 7.94 19.54
C ALA A 62 5.05 9.31 18.84
N PRO A 63 4.09 9.49 17.90
CA PRO A 63 3.87 10.77 17.24
C PRO A 63 3.73 11.95 18.20
N LEU A 64 3.00 11.80 19.31
CA LEU A 64 2.84 12.88 20.29
C LEU A 64 4.18 13.28 20.94
N ASP A 65 5.04 12.32 21.24
CA ASP A 65 6.34 12.60 21.88
C ASP A 65 7.28 13.32 20.90
N ALA A 66 7.29 12.90 19.62
CA ALA A 66 8.04 13.58 18.57
C ALA A 66 7.50 14.99 18.27
N LEU A 67 6.18 15.16 18.22
CA LEU A 67 5.55 16.46 18.01
C LEU A 67 5.82 17.41 19.18
N LYS A 68 5.84 16.94 20.43
CA LYS A 68 6.22 17.76 21.59
C LYS A 68 7.65 18.29 21.48
N ARG A 69 8.60 17.43 21.11
CA ARG A 69 9.99 17.85 20.90
C ARG A 69 10.11 18.85 19.74
N GLN A 70 9.46 18.54 18.62
CA GLN A 70 9.46 19.45 17.47
C GLN A 70 8.79 20.79 17.77
N ALA A 71 7.73 20.80 18.58
CA ALA A 71 7.05 22.03 19.00
C ALA A 71 7.96 22.88 19.88
N TYR A 72 8.69 22.26 20.81
CA TYR A 72 9.71 22.93 21.62
C TYR A 72 10.80 23.58 20.75
N ASP A 73 11.34 22.84 19.79
CA ASP A 73 12.40 23.34 18.89
C ASP A 73 11.89 24.46 17.98
N ALA A 74 10.64 24.37 17.53
CA ALA A 74 10.01 25.38 16.66
C ALA A 74 9.43 26.59 17.42
N GLY A 75 9.44 26.58 18.76
CA GLY A 75 8.81 27.63 19.57
C GLY A 75 7.29 27.71 19.39
N THR A 76 6.64 26.57 19.09
CA THR A 76 5.18 26.48 18.87
C THR A 76 4.49 25.81 20.07
N PHE A 77 3.19 26.01 20.20
CA PHE A 77 2.40 25.41 21.27
C PHE A 77 1.57 24.24 20.73
N LEU A 78 1.56 23.11 21.46
CA LEU A 78 0.77 21.93 21.11
C LEU A 78 -0.32 21.69 22.15
N PHE A 79 -1.58 21.65 21.71
CA PHE A 79 -2.71 21.10 22.47
C PHE A 79 -2.94 19.65 22.02
N TRP A 80 -3.21 18.74 22.95
CA TRP A 80 -3.47 17.34 22.61
C TRP A 80 -4.60 16.76 23.46
N ASP A 81 -5.36 15.86 22.85
CA ASP A 81 -6.33 14.99 23.51
C ASP A 81 -6.15 13.58 22.91
N THR A 82 -5.87 12.61 23.77
CA THR A 82 -5.61 11.21 23.37
C THR A 82 -6.66 10.27 23.93
N ILE A 83 -7.78 10.79 24.42
CA ILE A 83 -8.80 10.02 25.16
C ILE A 83 -10.19 10.24 24.55
N SER A 84 -10.53 11.47 24.17
CA SER A 84 -11.89 11.80 23.72
C SER A 84 -12.11 11.43 22.25
N SER A 85 -13.26 10.84 21.95
CA SER A 85 -13.74 10.65 20.57
C SER A 85 -14.25 11.94 19.93
N THR A 86 -14.61 12.94 20.74
CA THR A 86 -15.06 14.26 20.30
C THR A 86 -14.26 15.37 21.00
N PRO A 87 -12.96 15.50 20.72
CA PRO A 87 -12.11 16.45 21.42
C PRO A 87 -12.57 17.90 21.19
N ASN A 88 -12.27 18.75 22.16
CA ASN A 88 -12.36 20.19 21.98
C ASN A 88 -11.13 20.66 21.20
N VAL A 89 -11.35 21.51 20.20
CA VAL A 89 -10.27 22.13 19.43
C VAL A 89 -10.08 23.55 19.96
N ASN A 90 -8.83 23.92 20.23
CA ASN A 90 -8.53 25.29 20.60
C ASN A 90 -8.71 26.19 19.35
N PRO A 91 -9.53 27.26 19.42
CA PRO A 91 -9.75 28.14 18.28
C PRO A 91 -8.49 28.87 17.78
N ALA A 92 -7.42 28.91 18.58
CA ALA A 92 -6.11 29.45 18.18
C ALA A 92 -5.24 28.45 17.38
N SER A 93 -5.68 27.20 17.20
CA SER A 93 -4.93 26.19 16.43
C SER A 93 -4.91 26.51 14.93
N GLU A 94 -3.72 26.64 14.36
CA GLU A 94 -3.52 26.84 12.91
C GLU A 94 -3.61 25.55 12.09
N ALA A 95 -3.39 24.40 12.75
CA ALA A 95 -3.50 23.07 12.17
C ALA A 95 -3.93 22.06 13.23
N CYS A 96 -4.69 21.04 12.83
CA CYS A 96 -5.11 19.94 13.69
C CYS A 96 -4.65 18.62 13.11
N LEU A 97 -3.94 17.83 13.92
CA LEU A 97 -3.49 16.49 13.54
C LEU A 97 -4.40 15.45 14.16
N VAL A 98 -5.01 14.61 13.33
CA VAL A 98 -5.87 13.50 13.76
C VAL A 98 -5.16 12.19 13.46
N PHE A 99 -5.01 11.35 14.47
CA PHE A 99 -4.39 10.03 14.34
C PHE A 99 -5.46 8.95 14.43
N ILE A 100 -5.56 8.14 13.38
CA ILE A 100 -6.43 6.96 13.35
C ILE A 100 -5.59 5.71 13.04
N ASN A 101 -6.15 4.53 13.28
CA ASN A 101 -5.50 3.29 12.93
C ASN A 101 -6.48 2.21 12.48
N ALA A 102 -5.92 1.14 11.89
CA ALA A 102 -6.66 -0.06 11.54
C ALA A 102 -5.80 -1.29 11.84
N MET A 103 -6.20 -2.06 12.85
CA MET A 103 -5.46 -3.25 13.30
C MET A 103 -5.83 -4.49 12.49
N ALA A 104 -4.83 -5.32 12.19
CA ALA A 104 -5.00 -6.67 11.65
C ALA A 104 -4.05 -7.63 12.38
N SER A 105 -4.38 -8.93 12.42
CA SER A 105 -3.60 -9.94 13.12
C SER A 105 -3.63 -11.27 12.38
N GLU A 106 -2.58 -12.07 12.55
CA GLU A 106 -2.57 -13.49 12.18
C GLU A 106 -3.81 -14.21 12.75
N SER A 107 -4.31 -15.20 12.00
CA SER A 107 -5.50 -16.00 12.30
C SER A 107 -6.82 -15.23 12.32
N HIS A 108 -6.84 -13.96 11.89
CA HIS A 108 -8.05 -13.16 11.91
C HIS A 108 -8.12 -12.12 10.77
N ASP A 109 -9.08 -12.31 9.86
CA ASP A 109 -9.39 -11.35 8.81
C ASP A 109 -10.23 -10.18 9.35
N ARG A 110 -10.01 -8.99 8.78
CA ARG A 110 -10.80 -7.82 9.16
C ARG A 110 -12.17 -7.89 8.50
N LYS A 111 -13.23 -7.74 9.30
CA LYS A 111 -14.60 -7.70 8.79
C LYS A 111 -14.90 -6.48 7.92
N ASN A 112 -14.37 -5.31 8.29
CA ASN A 112 -14.62 -4.05 7.59
C ASN A 112 -13.29 -3.32 7.35
N LEU A 113 -13.23 -2.57 6.26
CA LEU A 113 -12.16 -1.63 5.91
C LEU A 113 -12.50 -0.19 6.37
N THR A 114 -13.63 -0.02 7.05
CA THR A 114 -14.09 1.21 7.71
C THR A 114 -14.41 0.97 9.19
N ASP A 115 -14.47 2.03 9.99
CA ASP A 115 -14.98 1.97 11.37
C ASP A 115 -15.64 3.31 11.78
N PRO A 116 -16.73 3.28 12.57
CA PRO A 116 -17.42 4.49 13.01
C PRO A 116 -16.60 5.38 13.94
N TYR A 117 -15.71 4.81 14.76
CA TYR A 117 -14.96 5.57 15.75
C TYR A 117 -14.01 6.58 15.09
N SER A 118 -13.20 6.11 14.14
CA SER A 118 -12.30 6.94 13.34
C SER A 118 -13.08 7.99 12.56
N TYR A 119 -14.22 7.63 11.97
CA TYR A 119 -15.08 8.59 11.26
C TYR A 119 -15.57 9.71 12.19
N HIS A 120 -16.12 9.37 13.35
CA HIS A 120 -16.62 10.36 14.30
C HIS A 120 -15.51 11.27 14.84
N LEU A 121 -14.32 10.72 15.12
CA LEU A 121 -13.17 11.50 15.55
C LEU A 121 -12.75 12.52 14.48
N ILE A 122 -12.59 12.07 13.23
CA ILE A 122 -12.21 12.93 12.11
C ILE A 122 -13.27 14.00 11.88
N ALA A 123 -14.55 13.62 11.78
CA ALA A 123 -15.65 14.55 11.55
C ALA A 123 -15.78 15.59 12.69
N SER A 124 -15.64 15.16 13.94
CA SER A 124 -15.68 16.07 15.10
C SER A 124 -14.57 17.12 15.04
N VAL A 125 -13.33 16.72 14.72
CA VAL A 125 -12.20 17.66 14.61
C VAL A 125 -12.37 18.56 13.39
N ALA A 126 -12.67 17.98 12.23
CA ALA A 126 -12.84 18.73 10.97
C ALA A 126 -13.99 19.74 11.04
N SER A 127 -15.03 19.50 11.84
CA SER A 127 -16.10 20.48 12.07
C SER A 127 -15.67 21.72 12.86
N LYS A 128 -14.54 21.64 13.59
CA LYS A 128 -14.03 22.70 14.48
C LYS A 128 -12.68 23.27 14.03
N CYS A 129 -12.02 22.65 13.07
CA CYS A 129 -10.69 23.00 12.59
C CYS A 129 -10.64 22.95 11.06
N ASN A 130 -10.40 24.10 10.42
CA ASN A 130 -10.42 24.23 8.96
C ASN A 130 -9.15 23.68 8.26
N ASN A 131 -8.13 23.32 9.03
CA ASN A 131 -6.88 22.75 8.55
C ASN A 131 -6.59 21.43 9.28
N THR A 132 -7.36 20.40 8.96
CA THR A 132 -7.27 19.07 9.58
C THR A 132 -6.43 18.13 8.72
N MET A 133 -5.37 17.57 9.29
CA MET A 133 -4.52 16.57 8.63
C MET A 133 -4.68 15.23 9.33
N VAL A 134 -4.92 14.16 8.55
CA VAL A 134 -5.18 12.82 9.09
C VAL A 134 -3.96 11.92 8.87
N VAL A 135 -3.46 11.30 9.92
CA VAL A 135 -2.39 10.30 9.86
C VAL A 135 -2.98 8.92 10.17
N VAL A 136 -2.80 7.99 9.24
CA VAL A 136 -3.40 6.66 9.28
C VAL A 136 -2.31 5.61 9.48
N HIS A 137 -2.28 4.99 10.66
CA HIS A 137 -1.48 3.79 10.89
C HIS A 137 -2.34 2.55 10.63
N ALA A 138 -2.21 1.93 9.46
CA ALA A 138 -3.05 0.80 9.06
C ALA A 138 -2.22 -0.44 8.71
N ALA A 139 -2.64 -1.58 9.24
CA ALA A 139 -2.17 -2.91 8.84
C ALA A 139 -2.90 -3.35 7.56
N GLY A 140 -2.62 -2.65 6.45
CA GLY A 140 -3.23 -2.88 5.13
C GLY A 140 -4.25 -1.82 4.75
N ILE A 141 -5.15 -2.16 3.83
CA ILE A 141 -6.12 -1.24 3.23
C ILE A 141 -7.00 -0.57 4.29
N ARG A 142 -7.25 0.73 4.12
CA ARG A 142 -8.22 1.50 4.89
C ARG A 142 -8.97 2.44 3.95
N LEU A 143 -10.30 2.34 3.90
CA LEU A 143 -11.09 3.25 3.08
C LEU A 143 -11.19 4.62 3.75
N VAL A 144 -11.18 5.65 2.90
CA VAL A 144 -11.16 7.06 3.32
C VAL A 144 -12.34 7.87 2.77
N ASP A 145 -13.09 7.33 1.80
CA ASP A 145 -14.18 8.01 1.08
C ASP A 145 -15.25 8.64 1.96
N ALA A 146 -15.49 8.08 3.15
CA ALA A 146 -16.46 8.60 4.10
C ALA A 146 -16.12 10.01 4.63
N TRP A 147 -14.86 10.45 4.52
CA TRP A 147 -14.39 11.69 5.13
C TRP A 147 -13.38 12.47 4.27
N ILE A 148 -12.66 11.84 3.34
CA ILE A 148 -11.55 12.45 2.59
C ILE A 148 -11.91 13.73 1.83
N GLU A 149 -13.16 13.85 1.36
CA GLU A 149 -13.66 15.02 0.61
C GLU A 149 -14.21 16.14 1.51
N HIS A 150 -14.11 16.00 2.84
CA HIS A 150 -14.54 17.05 3.74
C HIS A 150 -13.65 18.30 3.54
N PRO A 151 -14.22 19.50 3.36
CA PRO A 151 -13.48 20.69 2.90
C PRO A 151 -12.37 21.14 3.86
N ASN A 152 -12.51 20.79 5.14
CA ASN A 152 -11.54 21.12 6.17
C ASN A 152 -10.43 20.06 6.34
N ILE A 153 -10.45 18.97 5.56
CA ILE A 153 -9.38 17.99 5.54
C ILE A 153 -8.39 18.38 4.44
N THR A 154 -7.19 18.76 4.86
CA THR A 154 -6.18 19.38 3.99
C THR A 154 -5.05 18.45 3.61
N ALA A 155 -4.82 17.38 4.37
CA ALA A 155 -3.81 16.37 4.06
C ALA A 155 -4.13 15.02 4.70
N VAL A 156 -3.67 13.94 4.06
CA VAL A 156 -3.70 12.59 4.61
C VAL A 156 -2.36 11.90 4.39
N ILE A 157 -1.85 11.24 5.43
CA ILE A 157 -0.64 10.42 5.37
C ILE A 157 -1.00 8.99 5.73
N MET A 158 -0.82 8.07 4.77
CA MET A 158 -0.87 6.62 5.01
C MET A 158 0.48 6.16 5.60
N ALA A 159 0.60 6.21 6.92
CA ALA A 159 1.83 5.91 7.65
C ALA A 159 2.07 4.42 7.93
N HIS A 160 1.11 3.54 7.56
CA HIS A 160 1.22 2.09 7.67
C HIS A 160 1.63 1.61 9.08
N LEU A 161 2.63 0.72 9.18
CA LEU A 161 3.16 0.15 10.40
C LEU A 161 4.64 0.55 10.53
N PRO A 162 4.95 1.73 11.10
CA PRO A 162 6.26 2.36 10.98
C PRO A 162 7.32 1.84 11.98
N GLY A 163 6.99 0.84 12.80
CA GLY A 163 7.90 0.35 13.83
C GLY A 163 8.21 1.37 14.92
N GLN A 164 9.37 1.22 15.56
CA GLN A 164 9.75 1.99 16.76
C GLN A 164 9.92 3.50 16.55
N GLU A 165 10.35 3.97 15.36
CA GLU A 165 10.63 5.39 15.10
C GLU A 165 9.44 6.15 14.48
N SER A 166 8.21 5.69 14.75
CA SER A 166 6.96 6.23 14.18
C SER A 166 6.89 7.76 14.18
N GLY A 167 7.08 8.38 15.35
CA GLY A 167 6.94 9.82 15.52
C GLY A 167 8.03 10.62 14.84
N ARG A 168 9.30 10.21 14.94
CA ARG A 168 10.42 10.91 14.28
C ARG A 168 10.27 10.88 12.77
N ALA A 169 10.02 9.71 12.20
CA ALA A 169 9.85 9.57 10.76
C ALA A 169 8.71 10.44 10.24
N LEU A 170 7.59 10.50 10.98
CA LEU A 170 6.45 11.33 10.64
C LEU A 170 6.76 12.84 10.71
N VAL A 171 7.43 13.30 11.76
CA VAL A 171 7.76 14.71 11.94
C VAL A 171 8.66 15.25 10.82
N GLU A 172 9.61 14.44 10.33
CA GLU A 172 10.46 14.81 9.18
C GLU A 172 9.63 15.14 7.93
N ILE A 173 8.51 14.45 7.74
CA ILE A 173 7.56 14.71 6.65
C ILE A 173 6.69 15.93 6.97
N LEU A 174 5.99 15.93 8.11
CA LEU A 174 5.03 16.98 8.48
C LEU A 174 5.65 18.39 8.47
N TYR A 175 6.92 18.50 8.85
CA TYR A 175 7.65 19.77 8.90
C TYR A 175 8.46 20.06 7.62
N GLY A 176 8.29 19.26 6.57
CA GLY A 176 8.92 19.51 5.27
C GLY A 176 10.44 19.34 5.24
N LYS A 177 11.04 18.70 6.26
CA LYS A 177 12.49 18.42 6.29
C LYS A 177 12.87 17.42 5.19
N GLN A 178 11.94 16.53 4.84
CA GLN A 178 12.02 15.70 3.65
C GLN A 178 10.64 15.59 2.98
N SER A 179 10.64 15.49 1.65
CA SER A 179 9.41 15.22 0.89
C SER A 179 9.03 13.73 0.97
N PRO A 180 7.73 13.38 1.09
CA PRO A 180 7.28 11.98 1.13
C PRO A 180 7.49 11.29 -0.21
N PRO A 181 8.36 10.25 -0.30
CA PRO A 181 8.61 9.56 -1.56
C PRO A 181 7.86 8.22 -1.65
N GLY A 182 6.88 8.01 -0.77
CA GLY A 182 6.13 6.76 -0.69
C GLY A 182 5.12 6.64 -1.83
N ARG A 183 4.84 5.40 -2.24
CA ARG A 183 3.77 5.03 -3.15
C ARG A 183 2.97 3.89 -2.52
N LEU A 184 1.66 3.84 -2.77
CA LEU A 184 0.80 2.80 -2.26
C LEU A 184 1.17 1.44 -2.86
N PRO A 185 1.43 0.40 -2.05
CA PRO A 185 1.73 -0.94 -2.57
C PRO A 185 0.46 -1.78 -2.83
N TYR A 186 -0.72 -1.17 -2.72
CA TYR A 186 -2.03 -1.77 -2.95
C TYR A 186 -3.03 -0.69 -3.37
N THR A 187 -4.16 -1.08 -3.92
CA THR A 187 -5.22 -0.18 -4.35
C THR A 187 -6.13 0.17 -3.16
N ILE A 188 -6.47 1.46 -2.99
CA ILE A 188 -7.51 1.92 -2.05
C ILE A 188 -8.77 2.22 -2.85
N ALA A 189 -9.80 1.41 -2.63
CA ALA A 189 -11.11 1.54 -3.27
C ALA A 189 -11.90 2.75 -2.76
N LYS A 190 -13.03 3.03 -3.42
CA LYS A 190 -14.01 4.00 -2.91
C LYS A 190 -14.99 3.38 -1.92
N GLN A 191 -15.33 2.13 -2.15
CA GLN A 191 -16.23 1.33 -1.32
C GLN A 191 -15.73 -0.11 -1.27
N GLU A 192 -16.15 -0.86 -0.24
CA GLU A 192 -15.66 -2.23 -0.01
C GLU A 192 -16.03 -3.18 -1.15
N SER A 193 -17.25 -3.05 -1.69
CA SER A 193 -17.74 -3.87 -2.80
C SER A 193 -16.94 -3.76 -4.10
N ASP A 194 -16.10 -2.73 -4.25
CA ASP A 194 -15.22 -2.56 -5.42
C ASP A 194 -14.08 -3.60 -5.46
N TYR A 195 -13.76 -4.26 -4.34
CA TYR A 195 -12.83 -5.38 -4.31
C TYR A 195 -13.46 -6.68 -4.81
N GLY A 196 -14.78 -6.74 -4.96
CA GLY A 196 -15.50 -7.92 -5.45
C GLY A 196 -15.29 -9.15 -4.56
N SER A 197 -15.13 -10.32 -5.19
CA SER A 197 -15.04 -11.60 -4.49
C SER A 197 -13.77 -11.80 -3.66
N VAL A 198 -12.74 -10.94 -3.81
CA VAL A 198 -11.49 -11.06 -3.04
C VAL A 198 -11.49 -10.23 -1.75
N LEU A 199 -12.61 -9.57 -1.43
CA LEU A 199 -12.75 -8.80 -0.20
C LEU A 199 -12.86 -9.69 1.03
N ASP A 200 -13.75 -10.68 0.96
CA ASP A 200 -14.22 -11.46 2.09
C ASP A 200 -13.57 -12.86 2.09
N PRO A 201 -13.37 -13.47 3.26
CA PRO A 201 -12.89 -14.84 3.35
C PRO A 201 -13.97 -15.84 2.92
N ASP A 202 -13.54 -17.00 2.43
CA ASP A 202 -14.43 -18.13 2.19
C ASP A 202 -14.78 -18.84 3.50
N PHE A 203 -16.07 -19.17 3.67
CA PHE A 203 -16.60 -19.89 4.82
C PHE A 203 -16.98 -21.34 4.44
N PRO A 204 -16.97 -22.28 5.41
CA PRO A 204 -17.52 -23.62 5.18
C PRO A 204 -18.97 -23.54 4.71
N SER A 205 -19.31 -24.37 3.72
CA SER A 205 -20.69 -24.55 3.26
C SER A 205 -21.33 -25.77 3.92
N ASP A 206 -22.66 -25.90 3.82
CA ASP A 206 -23.37 -27.10 4.27
C ASP A 206 -22.91 -28.38 3.53
N GLU A 207 -22.38 -28.24 2.32
CA GLU A 207 -21.87 -29.34 1.51
C GLU A 207 -20.46 -29.79 1.94
N THR A 208 -19.61 -28.85 2.37
CA THR A 208 -18.23 -29.12 2.79
C THR A 208 -17.90 -28.51 4.16
N PRO A 209 -18.64 -28.88 5.23
CA PRO A 209 -18.53 -28.21 6.54
C PRO A 209 -17.17 -28.42 7.22
N TYR A 210 -16.46 -29.50 6.89
CA TYR A 210 -15.13 -29.82 7.42
C TYR A 210 -13.99 -29.58 6.44
N PHE A 211 -14.30 -29.20 5.19
CA PHE A 211 -13.35 -29.02 4.10
C PHE A 211 -13.71 -27.76 3.31
N PRO A 212 -13.64 -26.56 3.91
CA PRO A 212 -13.96 -25.32 3.21
C PRO A 212 -13.14 -25.20 1.92
N GLN A 213 -13.77 -24.73 0.86
CA GLN A 213 -13.15 -24.54 -0.44
C GLN A 213 -12.99 -23.05 -0.71
N SER A 214 -11.87 -22.67 -1.32
CA SER A 214 -11.61 -21.32 -1.81
C SER A 214 -11.19 -21.42 -3.27
N ASN A 215 -12.07 -20.97 -4.18
CA ASN A 215 -11.87 -21.11 -5.62
C ASN A 215 -11.41 -19.78 -6.20
N PHE A 216 -10.15 -19.73 -6.66
CA PHE A 216 -9.50 -18.52 -7.19
C PHE A 216 -9.91 -18.29 -8.64
N THR A 217 -11.22 -18.10 -8.86
CA THR A 217 -11.84 -17.94 -10.18
C THR A 217 -11.47 -16.63 -10.87
N GLU A 218 -11.04 -15.64 -10.09
CA GLU A 218 -10.49 -14.37 -10.57
C GLU A 218 -9.10 -14.53 -11.20
N GLY A 219 -8.41 -15.65 -10.99
CA GLY A 219 -7.10 -15.93 -11.56
C GLY A 219 -6.07 -14.86 -11.22
N VAL A 220 -5.51 -14.19 -12.23
CA VAL A 220 -4.47 -13.17 -12.04
C VAL A 220 -5.04 -11.79 -11.68
N PHE A 221 -6.37 -11.60 -11.70
CA PHE A 221 -7.04 -10.31 -11.54
C PHE A 221 -7.34 -9.97 -10.09
N ILE A 222 -6.27 -9.74 -9.33
CA ILE A 222 -6.29 -9.23 -7.96
C ILE A 222 -5.73 -7.80 -7.89
N ASP A 223 -6.07 -7.06 -6.84
CA ASP A 223 -5.67 -5.66 -6.61
C ASP A 223 -5.90 -4.80 -7.89
N TYR A 224 -4.95 -3.97 -8.32
CA TYR A 224 -5.14 -3.06 -9.44
C TYR A 224 -5.55 -3.72 -10.76
N LYS A 225 -5.23 -5.00 -10.96
CA LYS A 225 -5.64 -5.76 -12.15
C LYS A 225 -7.13 -6.06 -12.14
N HIS A 226 -7.72 -6.27 -10.96
CA HIS A 226 -9.17 -6.35 -10.80
C HIS A 226 -9.83 -5.04 -11.23
N PHE A 227 -9.33 -3.93 -10.69
CA PHE A 227 -9.85 -2.59 -10.98
C PHE A 227 -9.72 -2.24 -12.46
N GLU A 228 -8.60 -2.60 -13.08
CA GLU A 228 -8.38 -2.43 -14.52
C GLU A 228 -9.36 -3.27 -15.35
N ARG A 229 -9.48 -4.57 -15.07
CA ARG A 229 -10.35 -5.50 -15.81
C ARG A 229 -11.82 -5.07 -15.80
N TYR A 230 -12.30 -4.59 -14.65
CA TYR A 230 -13.70 -4.19 -14.48
C TYR A 230 -13.94 -2.68 -14.69
N GLY A 231 -12.91 -1.91 -15.06
CA GLY A 231 -13.01 -0.46 -15.26
C GLY A 231 -13.43 0.31 -14.00
N ILE A 232 -13.09 -0.21 -12.82
CA ILE A 232 -13.44 0.39 -11.53
C ILE A 232 -12.44 1.50 -11.21
N LYS A 233 -12.92 2.70 -10.92
CA LYS A 233 -12.07 3.83 -10.54
C LYS A 233 -11.77 3.79 -9.03
N PRO A 234 -10.53 3.50 -8.60
CA PRO A 234 -10.18 3.53 -7.19
C PRO A 234 -10.19 4.96 -6.64
N ARG A 235 -10.15 5.08 -5.32
CA ARG A 235 -9.89 6.35 -4.64
C ARG A 235 -8.43 6.75 -4.83
N TYR A 236 -7.52 5.81 -4.54
CA TYR A 236 -6.10 5.93 -4.81
C TYR A 236 -5.60 4.62 -5.39
N GLU A 237 -5.01 4.68 -6.56
CA GLU A 237 -4.55 3.52 -7.31
C GLU A 237 -3.24 2.92 -6.76
N PHE A 238 -2.97 1.68 -7.14
CA PHE A 238 -1.67 1.07 -6.93
C PHE A 238 -0.55 1.95 -7.49
N GLY A 239 0.50 2.14 -6.68
CA GLY A 239 1.62 2.98 -7.04
C GLY A 239 1.35 4.48 -6.88
N PHE A 240 0.20 4.92 -6.36
CA PHE A 240 -0.06 6.35 -6.12
C PHE A 240 0.67 6.91 -4.90
N GLY A 241 1.14 8.15 -4.99
CA GLY A 241 1.60 8.92 -3.84
C GLY A 241 2.07 10.30 -4.25
N LEU A 242 1.74 11.31 -3.45
CA LEU A 242 2.16 12.69 -3.69
C LEU A 242 3.55 12.95 -3.14
N THR A 243 4.19 14.00 -3.66
CA THR A 243 5.44 14.56 -3.12
C THR A 243 5.27 16.07 -2.96
N TYR A 244 6.19 16.74 -2.25
CA TYR A 244 6.21 18.21 -2.16
C TYR A 244 6.77 18.90 -3.42
N THR A 245 7.09 18.14 -4.46
CA THR A 245 7.58 18.63 -5.76
C THR A 245 6.83 17.94 -6.91
N THR A 246 7.16 18.32 -8.14
CA THR A 246 6.62 17.68 -9.35
C THR A 246 7.75 17.12 -10.20
N PHE A 247 7.43 16.10 -10.98
CA PHE A 247 8.36 15.45 -11.89
C PHE A 247 7.80 15.37 -13.30
N GLU A 248 8.66 15.59 -14.29
CA GLU A 248 8.36 15.42 -15.71
C GLU A 248 9.18 14.26 -16.29
N TYR A 249 8.55 13.50 -17.18
CA TYR A 249 9.11 12.29 -17.78
C TYR A 249 9.30 12.54 -19.28
N SER A 250 10.44 12.11 -19.82
CA SER A 250 10.77 12.30 -21.23
C SER A 250 11.71 11.20 -21.75
N ASN A 251 12.01 11.24 -23.05
CA ASN A 251 13.05 10.44 -23.70
C ASN A 251 12.93 8.93 -23.44
N LEU A 252 11.73 8.35 -23.64
CA LEU A 252 11.56 6.91 -23.56
C LEU A 252 12.37 6.21 -24.64
N MET A 253 13.20 5.25 -24.24
CA MET A 253 13.98 4.38 -25.10
C MET A 253 13.70 2.93 -24.70
N VAL A 254 13.48 2.08 -25.70
CA VAL A 254 13.24 0.65 -25.53
C VAL A 254 14.29 -0.07 -26.35
N ASP A 255 15.11 -0.88 -25.68
CA ASP A 255 16.18 -1.67 -26.30
C ASP A 255 15.96 -3.13 -25.91
N ILE A 256 15.55 -3.97 -26.87
CA ILE A 256 15.16 -5.36 -26.63
C ILE A 256 15.87 -6.26 -27.65
N ASP A 257 16.37 -7.40 -27.17
CA ASP A 257 16.83 -8.48 -28.03
C ASP A 257 15.63 -9.18 -28.69
N GLU A 258 15.27 -8.69 -29.87
CA GLU A 258 14.18 -9.24 -30.68
C GLU A 258 14.47 -10.66 -31.20
N SER A 259 15.73 -11.11 -31.15
CA SER A 259 16.14 -12.43 -31.63
C SER A 259 15.89 -13.55 -30.61
N ALA A 260 15.49 -13.21 -29.38
CA ALA A 260 15.19 -14.17 -28.34
C ALA A 260 14.16 -15.22 -28.83
N GLY A 261 14.45 -16.50 -28.55
CA GLY A 261 13.56 -17.61 -28.91
C GLY A 261 12.28 -17.65 -28.07
N LEU A 262 11.24 -18.29 -28.62
CA LEU A 262 9.96 -18.52 -27.93
C LEU A 262 10.16 -19.28 -26.59
N LEU A 263 11.07 -20.26 -26.59
CA LEU A 263 11.35 -21.09 -25.43
C LEU A 263 12.68 -20.66 -24.78
N PRO A 264 12.78 -20.77 -23.43
CA PRO A 264 14.03 -20.52 -22.74
C PRO A 264 15.13 -21.49 -23.24
N PRO A 265 16.32 -21.00 -23.62
CA PRO A 265 17.43 -21.86 -24.03
C PRO A 265 17.95 -22.69 -22.86
N ASN A 266 18.59 -23.83 -23.14
CA ASN A 266 19.18 -24.71 -22.12
C ASN A 266 18.21 -25.06 -20.96
N PRO A 267 16.99 -25.56 -21.25
CA PRO A 267 15.96 -25.78 -20.23
C PRO A 267 16.37 -26.79 -19.14
N GLU A 268 17.37 -27.62 -19.40
CA GLU A 268 17.91 -28.63 -18.47
C GLU A 268 18.62 -28.00 -17.26
N LEU A 269 19.12 -26.76 -17.38
CA LEU A 269 19.80 -26.07 -16.28
C LEU A 269 18.78 -25.36 -15.39
N VAL A 270 18.34 -26.05 -14.34
CA VAL A 270 17.41 -25.53 -13.34
C VAL A 270 18.17 -25.17 -12.06
N LEU A 271 18.04 -23.91 -11.63
CA LEU A 271 18.59 -23.38 -10.38
C LEU A 271 17.45 -22.97 -9.43
N GLN A 272 17.81 -22.48 -8.25
CA GLN A 272 16.81 -21.86 -7.36
C GLN A 272 16.10 -20.72 -8.10
N GLY A 273 14.77 -20.81 -8.22
CA GLY A 273 13.95 -19.87 -8.99
C GLY A 273 13.46 -20.38 -10.35
N GLY A 274 14.00 -21.49 -10.87
CA GLY A 274 13.56 -22.13 -12.11
C GLY A 274 14.67 -22.32 -13.14
N ILE A 275 14.29 -22.52 -14.41
CA ILE A 275 15.22 -22.59 -15.55
C ILE A 275 16.09 -21.32 -15.55
N SER A 276 17.41 -21.47 -15.59
CA SER A 276 18.35 -20.35 -15.40
C SER A 276 18.15 -19.24 -16.44
N SER A 277 17.88 -19.60 -17.69
CA SER A 277 17.72 -18.67 -18.82
C SER A 277 16.42 -17.86 -18.81
N LEU A 278 15.52 -18.11 -17.86
CA LEU A 278 14.40 -17.22 -17.57
C LEU A 278 14.87 -15.89 -16.97
N TRP A 279 16.06 -15.88 -16.39
CA TRP A 279 16.62 -14.72 -15.70
C TRP A 279 17.67 -13.98 -16.54
N ASP A 280 17.93 -14.44 -17.77
CA ASP A 280 18.79 -13.74 -18.73
C ASP A 280 18.19 -12.37 -19.05
N GLU A 281 19.03 -11.34 -18.99
CA GLU A 281 18.68 -10.00 -19.46
C GLU A 281 18.53 -10.03 -20.98
N ILE A 282 17.38 -9.59 -21.46
CA ILE A 282 17.04 -9.54 -22.89
C ILE A 282 16.71 -8.13 -23.36
N GLY A 283 17.05 -7.13 -22.56
CA GLY A 283 16.89 -5.73 -22.91
C GLY A 283 16.62 -4.84 -21.71
N SER A 284 16.35 -3.57 -22.01
CA SER A 284 16.05 -2.55 -21.02
C SER A 284 15.07 -1.51 -21.56
N VAL A 285 14.35 -0.89 -20.64
CA VAL A 285 13.59 0.33 -20.91
C VAL A 285 14.24 1.46 -20.13
N THR A 286 14.52 2.58 -20.79
CA THR A 286 15.12 3.76 -20.16
C THR A 286 14.28 5.00 -20.42
N CYS A 287 14.18 5.90 -19.45
CA CYS A 287 13.61 7.24 -19.64
C CYS A 287 14.40 8.28 -18.83
N THR A 288 14.19 9.56 -19.14
CA THR A 288 14.73 10.67 -18.34
C THR A 288 13.62 11.26 -17.48
N ILE A 289 13.92 11.52 -16.20
CA ILE A 289 13.00 12.18 -15.27
C ILE A 289 13.67 13.41 -14.69
N GLU A 290 12.97 14.53 -14.72
CA GLU A 290 13.39 15.82 -14.17
C GLU A 290 12.53 16.20 -12.98
N ASN A 291 13.13 16.75 -11.92
CA ASN A 291 12.40 17.43 -10.86
C ASN A 291 12.11 18.88 -11.27
N THR A 292 10.87 19.17 -11.61
CA THR A 292 10.44 20.48 -12.12
C THR A 292 9.85 21.41 -11.05
N GLY A 293 9.73 20.94 -9.81
CA GLY A 293 9.24 21.75 -8.69
C GLY A 293 10.37 22.33 -7.84
N ASN A 294 9.99 22.77 -6.63
CA ASN A 294 10.86 23.59 -5.77
C ASN A 294 11.46 22.85 -4.57
N ALA A 295 11.19 21.55 -4.42
CA ALA A 295 11.68 20.75 -3.30
C ALA A 295 12.46 19.53 -3.76
N THR A 296 13.50 19.16 -3.02
CA THR A 296 14.21 17.89 -3.23
C THR A 296 13.30 16.73 -2.81
N SER A 297 13.14 15.74 -3.69
CA SER A 297 12.38 14.52 -3.38
C SER A 297 12.89 13.33 -4.18
N ALA A 298 12.52 12.13 -3.74
CA ALA A 298 12.74 10.93 -4.53
C ALA A 298 11.48 10.58 -5.33
N GLU A 299 11.65 10.36 -6.62
CA GLU A 299 10.61 9.85 -7.51
C GLU A 299 10.70 8.33 -7.60
N VAL A 300 9.55 7.65 -7.68
CA VAL A 300 9.43 6.20 -7.87
C VAL A 300 8.76 5.95 -9.21
N ALA A 301 9.58 5.85 -10.26
CA ALA A 301 9.11 5.55 -11.60
C ALA A 301 8.75 4.07 -11.73
N GLN A 302 7.62 3.78 -12.38
CA GLN A 302 7.07 2.45 -12.49
C GLN A 302 6.93 2.05 -13.96
N LEU A 303 7.43 0.87 -14.31
CA LEU A 303 7.32 0.25 -15.63
C LEU A 303 6.20 -0.78 -15.61
N TYR A 304 5.21 -0.59 -16.46
CA TYR A 304 4.13 -1.53 -16.76
C TYR A 304 4.26 -2.04 -18.19
N MET A 305 3.87 -3.29 -18.40
CA MET A 305 3.87 -3.91 -19.71
C MET A 305 2.56 -4.61 -20.01
N HIS A 306 2.16 -4.56 -21.29
CA HIS A 306 1.09 -5.37 -21.87
C HIS A 306 1.73 -6.43 -22.75
N LEU A 307 1.42 -7.71 -22.49
CA LEU A 307 1.96 -8.83 -23.27
C LEU A 307 1.01 -9.15 -24.45
N PRO A 308 1.53 -9.65 -25.60
CA PRO A 308 0.72 -9.97 -26.77
C PRO A 308 -0.43 -10.93 -26.45
N GLY A 309 -1.65 -10.54 -26.82
CA GLY A 309 -2.85 -11.39 -26.70
C GLY A 309 -3.25 -11.75 -25.26
N ASN A 310 -2.64 -11.13 -24.25
CA ASN A 310 -2.80 -11.49 -22.85
C ASN A 310 -3.41 -10.33 -22.06
N GLU A 311 -4.38 -10.64 -21.21
CA GLU A 311 -4.72 -9.78 -20.08
C GLU A 311 -3.88 -10.17 -18.85
N PRO A 312 -3.64 -9.25 -17.89
CA PRO A 312 -4.10 -7.86 -17.81
C PRO A 312 -3.33 -6.90 -18.74
N SER A 313 -3.95 -5.76 -19.08
CA SER A 313 -3.35 -4.75 -19.96
C SER A 313 -2.19 -3.98 -19.32
N LYS A 314 -2.09 -3.94 -17.99
CA LYS A 314 -0.90 -3.45 -17.31
C LYS A 314 -0.43 -4.48 -16.29
N VAL A 315 0.84 -4.85 -16.38
CA VAL A 315 1.50 -5.61 -15.31
C VAL A 315 2.81 -4.95 -14.97
N LEU A 316 3.02 -4.65 -13.68
CA LEU A 316 4.27 -4.09 -13.20
C LEU A 316 5.43 -5.04 -13.52
N ARG A 317 6.51 -4.50 -14.10
CA ARG A 317 7.75 -5.21 -14.46
C ARG A 317 9.01 -4.60 -13.86
N GLY A 318 8.94 -3.37 -13.41
CA GLY A 318 10.05 -2.72 -12.74
C GLY A 318 9.60 -1.46 -12.03
N PHE A 319 10.38 -1.07 -11.03
CA PHE A 319 10.32 0.26 -10.47
C PHE A 319 11.74 0.69 -10.11
N GLU A 320 12.00 1.99 -10.18
CA GLU A 320 13.28 2.55 -9.77
C GLU A 320 13.03 3.83 -8.99
N LYS A 321 13.85 4.05 -7.96
CA LYS A 321 13.73 5.18 -7.05
C LYS A 321 15.03 5.98 -7.02
N LYS A 322 14.95 7.27 -7.36
CA LYS A 322 16.10 8.18 -7.29
C LYS A 322 15.69 9.52 -6.70
N THR A 323 16.57 10.10 -5.87
CA THR A 323 16.43 11.44 -5.31
C THR A 323 16.93 12.47 -6.31
N LEU A 324 16.13 13.50 -6.57
CA LEU A 324 16.48 14.61 -7.46
C LEU A 324 16.27 15.94 -6.73
N THR A 325 17.24 16.84 -6.83
CA THR A 325 17.11 18.24 -6.43
C THR A 325 16.32 19.02 -7.48
N PRO A 326 15.74 20.19 -7.17
CA PRO A 326 15.08 21.06 -8.14
C PRO A 326 15.94 21.31 -9.40
N GLY A 327 15.35 21.13 -10.58
CA GLY A 327 16.00 21.29 -11.89
C GLY A 327 16.97 20.16 -12.29
N ALA A 328 17.16 19.14 -11.44
CA ALA A 328 18.01 18.00 -11.77
C ALA A 328 17.24 16.95 -12.58
N SER A 329 17.91 16.39 -13.57
CA SER A 329 17.45 15.25 -14.38
C SER A 329 18.30 14.01 -14.13
N ALA A 330 17.70 12.82 -14.20
CA ALA A 330 18.42 11.55 -14.22
C ALA A 330 17.76 10.56 -15.17
N ASN A 331 18.55 9.63 -15.70
CA ASN A 331 18.04 8.47 -16.41
C ASN A 331 17.54 7.43 -15.42
N PHE A 332 16.38 6.85 -15.69
CA PHE A 332 15.81 5.71 -14.99
C PHE A 332 15.82 4.52 -15.95
N THR A 333 16.35 3.37 -15.52
CA THR A 333 16.60 2.20 -16.35
C THR A 333 16.02 0.96 -15.69
N PHE A 334 15.16 0.26 -16.43
CA PHE A 334 14.48 -0.96 -16.02
C PHE A 334 15.04 -2.13 -16.83
N GLN A 335 15.79 -3.03 -16.18
CA GLN A 335 16.29 -4.23 -16.82
C GLN A 335 15.17 -5.25 -17.02
N LEU A 336 15.09 -5.81 -18.22
CA LEU A 336 14.07 -6.79 -18.60
C LEU A 336 14.72 -8.16 -18.77
N GLN A 337 14.30 -9.07 -17.90
CA GLN A 337 14.67 -10.48 -17.99
C GLN A 337 13.66 -11.22 -18.86
N ARG A 338 14.05 -12.37 -19.42
CA ARG A 338 13.15 -13.22 -20.22
C ARG A 338 11.81 -13.48 -19.52
N ARG A 339 11.84 -13.79 -18.23
CA ARG A 339 10.63 -14.05 -17.42
C ARG A 339 9.70 -12.85 -17.35
N HIS A 340 10.22 -11.62 -17.36
CA HIS A 340 9.41 -10.41 -17.35
C HIS A 340 8.52 -10.32 -18.61
N LEU A 341 8.98 -10.88 -19.73
CA LEU A 341 8.26 -10.82 -21.00
C LEU A 341 7.51 -12.11 -21.33
N SER A 342 7.55 -13.12 -20.45
CA SER A 342 6.98 -14.44 -20.69
C SER A 342 5.60 -14.64 -20.04
N SER A 343 4.79 -15.50 -20.65
CA SER A 343 3.56 -16.06 -20.08
C SER A 343 3.74 -17.54 -19.74
N TRP A 344 2.89 -18.10 -18.87
CA TRP A 344 2.91 -19.54 -18.59
C TRP A 344 1.94 -20.27 -19.52
N ASP A 345 2.46 -21.16 -20.37
CA ASP A 345 1.67 -22.02 -21.24
C ASP A 345 1.31 -23.32 -20.51
N THR A 346 0.03 -23.50 -20.20
CA THR A 346 -0.48 -24.67 -19.48
C THR A 346 -0.48 -25.95 -20.30
N THR A 347 -0.47 -25.87 -21.64
CA THR A 347 -0.38 -27.05 -22.51
C THR A 347 1.06 -27.55 -22.56
N ARG A 348 2.02 -26.63 -22.68
CA ARG A 348 3.45 -26.96 -22.71
C ARG A 348 4.05 -27.16 -21.34
N GLN A 349 3.39 -26.67 -20.29
CA GLN A 349 3.92 -26.61 -18.91
C GLN A 349 5.27 -25.88 -18.85
N GLN A 350 5.38 -24.74 -19.56
CA GLN A 350 6.60 -23.95 -19.65
C GLN A 350 6.29 -22.46 -19.78
N TRP A 351 7.28 -21.63 -19.42
CA TRP A 351 7.27 -20.21 -19.72
C TRP A 351 7.60 -19.99 -21.20
N VAL A 352 6.81 -19.16 -21.87
CA VAL A 352 6.96 -18.85 -23.29
C VAL A 352 7.05 -17.34 -23.49
N LEU A 353 7.95 -16.93 -24.37
CA LEU A 353 8.10 -15.54 -24.80
C LEU A 353 7.22 -15.31 -26.04
N ASP A 354 5.99 -14.85 -25.81
CA ASP A 354 4.98 -14.72 -26.86
C ASP A 354 5.43 -13.80 -28.00
N ARG A 355 5.22 -14.24 -29.24
CA ARG A 355 5.47 -13.38 -30.42
C ARG A 355 4.36 -12.35 -30.56
N GLY A 356 4.72 -11.16 -31.03
CA GLY A 356 3.78 -10.06 -31.25
C GLY A 356 4.20 -8.77 -30.57
N SER A 357 3.23 -7.85 -30.47
CA SER A 357 3.46 -6.49 -29.98
C SER A 357 3.30 -6.40 -28.47
N TYR A 358 4.28 -5.79 -27.83
CA TYR A 358 4.30 -5.48 -26.41
C TYR A 358 4.14 -3.97 -26.22
N ASP A 359 3.21 -3.56 -25.36
CA ASP A 359 3.10 -2.16 -24.96
C ASP A 359 4.00 -1.89 -23.75
N VAL A 360 4.73 -0.78 -23.79
CA VAL A 360 5.64 -0.29 -22.75
C VAL A 360 5.04 0.98 -22.17
N MET A 361 4.79 1.01 -20.87
CA MET A 361 4.17 2.14 -20.18
C MET A 361 5.00 2.51 -18.95
N VAL A 362 5.52 3.74 -18.92
CA VAL A 362 6.25 4.27 -17.76
C VAL A 362 5.44 5.39 -17.12
N GLY A 363 5.20 5.28 -15.82
CA GLY A 363 4.32 6.20 -15.10
C GLY A 363 4.73 6.48 -13.66
N LYS A 364 3.97 7.37 -13.03
CA LYS A 364 4.04 7.69 -11.60
C LYS A 364 3.22 6.71 -10.76
N SER A 365 2.17 6.14 -11.35
CA SER A 365 1.28 5.12 -10.78
C SER A 365 0.67 4.28 -11.91
N VAL A 366 -0.16 3.28 -11.59
CA VAL A 366 -0.84 2.47 -12.62
C VAL A 366 -1.86 3.25 -13.46
N LEU A 367 -2.39 4.37 -12.95
CA LEU A 367 -3.34 5.24 -13.67
C LEU A 367 -2.69 6.52 -14.22
N ASP A 368 -1.51 6.89 -13.74
CA ASP A 368 -0.77 8.08 -14.19
C ASP A 368 0.44 7.70 -15.05
N ILE A 369 0.15 7.22 -16.27
CA ILE A 369 1.16 6.87 -17.26
C ILE A 369 1.64 8.13 -17.97
N GLN A 370 2.95 8.34 -17.96
CA GLN A 370 3.57 9.54 -18.52
C GLN A 370 4.16 9.29 -19.90
N LEU A 371 4.68 8.08 -20.13
CA LEU A 371 5.35 7.69 -21.37
C LEU A 371 4.79 6.38 -21.89
N HIS A 372 4.55 6.32 -23.20
CA HIS A 372 4.12 5.13 -23.92
C HIS A 372 5.14 4.79 -25.00
N GLY A 373 5.39 3.51 -25.17
CA GLY A 373 6.21 2.94 -26.25
C GLY A 373 5.75 1.52 -26.55
N SER A 374 6.42 0.87 -27.50
CA SER A 374 6.12 -0.50 -27.88
C SER A 374 7.32 -1.13 -28.57
N PHE A 375 7.40 -2.46 -28.56
CA PHE A 375 8.30 -3.23 -29.42
C PHE A 375 7.57 -4.49 -29.90
N THR A 376 8.16 -5.19 -30.88
CA THR A 376 7.58 -6.43 -31.43
C THR A 376 8.62 -7.52 -31.41
N LEU A 377 8.26 -8.69 -30.88
CA LEU A 377 9.08 -9.91 -31.02
C LEU A 377 8.59 -10.69 -32.24
N ASN A 378 9.47 -10.80 -33.24
CA ASN A 378 9.19 -11.46 -34.53
C ASN A 378 9.29 -12.98 -34.46
#